data_AF-A0A2P2MR29-F1
#
_entry.id   AF-A0A2P2MR29-F1
#
_cell.length_a   1.000
_cell.length_b   1.000
_cell.length_c   1.000
_cell.angle_alpha   90.00
_cell.angle_beta   90.00
_cell.angle_gamma   90.00
#
_symmetry.space_group_name_H-M   'P 1'
#
loop_
_entity.id
_entity.type
_entity.pdbx_description
1 polymer ?
#
loop_
_entity_poly.entity_id
_entity_poly.type
_entity_poly.pdbx_seq_one_letter_code
_entity_poly.pdbx_strand_id
1 'polypeptide(L)'
;MCEVVKVLMSNITEEEIWSREARDILLDTWTTLLMTVDSSSGNAVLPPEGINAAGNLFALIAESELRVASASAMNDDGDSDYFQASVSAMDERLSSYALIARAAVDVTIPLLTRLFSERFARLHQGRGIIDPTATLEELYSLLLITGHVLADEGEGETPLVPFTIQTQFQDAVEAGNHPVAVLSASIIKFAEQSLDPDMRMSVFSPRLMEAITWFLARWSRTYLMPEEIGDINSNSIHDHDSKFRQLHSRRALGRFLGEHNQGKVVLDIIVRISVTTLVAYPGEKDLQELACTQLLHALVRQKNVYVHLVSLDSWRELANAFANEKSLFLLNSANQRSLAQTLVLSANGMKNLEASNQYVRDLMSHITKYMVELADKSDLKIVAQQPDVIASVRTG
;
A
#
# COMPACT_ATOMS: atom_id res chain seq x y z
N MET A 1 -28.79 7.58 -2.74
CA MET A 1 -27.56 6.75 -2.73
C MET A 1 -27.69 5.51 -1.86
N CYS A 2 -28.04 5.60 -0.58
CA CYS A 2 -28.19 4.41 0.26
C CYS A 2 -29.16 3.37 -0.34
N GLU A 3 -30.30 3.80 -0.89
CA GLU A 3 -31.23 2.87 -1.56
C GLU A 3 -30.61 2.22 -2.82
N VAL A 4 -29.78 2.95 -3.58
CA VAL A 4 -29.07 2.40 -4.74
C VAL A 4 -28.06 1.33 -4.31
N VAL A 5 -27.32 1.58 -3.21
CA VAL A 5 -26.39 0.57 -2.65
C VAL A 5 -27.16 -0.63 -2.11
N LYS A 6 -28.33 -0.45 -1.47
CA LYS A 6 -29.19 -1.58 -1.04
C LYS A 6 -29.70 -2.40 -2.21
N VAL A 7 -30.09 -1.77 -3.32
CA VAL A 7 -30.52 -2.47 -4.54
C VAL A 7 -29.37 -3.29 -5.13
N LEU A 8 -28.16 -2.71 -5.19
CA LEU A 8 -26.93 -3.43 -5.57
C LEU A 8 -26.63 -4.62 -4.63
N MET A 9 -26.98 -4.51 -3.35
CA MET A 9 -26.82 -5.62 -2.39
C MET A 9 -27.85 -6.74 -2.59
N SER A 10 -29.05 -6.44 -3.10
CA SER A 10 -30.14 -7.42 -3.27
C SER A 10 -30.15 -8.13 -4.62
N ASN A 11 -29.67 -7.48 -5.69
CA ASN A 11 -29.67 -8.02 -7.05
C ASN A 11 -28.22 -8.15 -7.57
N ILE A 12 -27.65 -9.34 -7.47
CA ILE A 12 -26.30 -9.66 -8.03
C ILE A 12 -26.42 -10.08 -9.52
N THR A 13 -27.63 -10.22 -10.05
CA THR A 13 -27.86 -10.58 -11.46
C THR A 13 -27.59 -9.41 -12.41
N GLU A 14 -26.97 -9.71 -13.55
CA GLU A 14 -26.51 -8.76 -14.59
C GLU A 14 -27.58 -7.81 -15.15
N GLU A 15 -28.86 -8.02 -14.85
CA GLU A 15 -29.99 -7.33 -15.50
C GLU A 15 -30.21 -5.87 -15.09
N GLU A 16 -29.47 -5.29 -14.13
CA GLU A 16 -29.71 -3.90 -13.69
C GLU A 16 -28.48 -2.98 -13.84
N ILE A 17 -28.06 -2.77 -15.10
CA ILE A 17 -27.07 -1.76 -15.54
C ILE A 17 -27.34 -0.37 -14.91
N TRP A 18 -28.63 0.00 -14.76
CA TRP A 18 -29.05 1.28 -14.21
C TRP A 18 -28.56 1.52 -12.77
N SER A 19 -28.44 0.47 -11.96
CA SER A 19 -28.04 0.60 -10.55
C SER A 19 -26.55 0.94 -10.40
N ARG A 20 -25.72 0.44 -11.33
CA ARG A 20 -24.29 0.75 -11.41
C ARG A 20 -24.08 2.19 -11.89
N GLU A 21 -24.74 2.58 -12.97
CA GLU A 21 -24.70 3.96 -13.49
C GLU A 21 -25.21 4.96 -12.44
N ALA A 22 -26.32 4.66 -11.77
CA ALA A 22 -26.85 5.50 -10.70
C ALA A 22 -25.89 5.61 -9.51
N ARG A 23 -25.18 4.54 -9.16
CA ARG A 23 -24.15 4.59 -8.11
C ARG A 23 -23.03 5.55 -8.51
N ASP A 24 -22.53 5.45 -9.73
CA ASP A 24 -21.37 6.23 -10.20
C ASP A 24 -21.73 7.73 -10.27
N ILE A 25 -22.91 8.08 -10.82
CA ILE A 25 -23.42 9.48 -10.81
C ILE A 25 -23.55 10.03 -9.39
N LEU A 26 -24.06 9.20 -8.45
CA LEU A 26 -24.22 9.62 -7.07
C LEU A 26 -22.88 9.76 -6.36
N LEU A 27 -21.89 8.91 -6.67
CA LEU A 27 -20.52 9.04 -6.17
C LEU A 27 -19.90 10.35 -6.63
N ASP A 28 -20.01 10.68 -7.92
CA ASP A 28 -19.52 11.96 -8.47
C ASP A 28 -20.14 13.17 -7.77
N THR A 29 -21.44 13.06 -7.43
CA THR A 29 -22.16 14.10 -6.69
C THR A 29 -21.58 14.28 -5.29
N TRP A 30 -21.29 13.18 -4.58
CA TRP A 30 -20.65 13.22 -3.26
C TRP A 30 -19.22 13.74 -3.33
N THR A 31 -18.42 13.26 -4.29
CA THR A 31 -17.05 13.70 -4.50
C THR A 31 -16.99 15.21 -4.76
N THR A 32 -17.86 15.72 -5.63
CA THR A 32 -17.96 17.17 -5.91
C THR A 32 -18.31 17.95 -4.65
N LEU A 33 -19.31 17.49 -3.88
CA LEU A 33 -19.71 18.15 -2.65
C LEU A 33 -18.56 18.17 -1.62
N LEU A 34 -17.86 17.06 -1.44
CA LEU A 34 -16.79 16.94 -0.45
C LEU A 34 -15.52 17.70 -0.85
N MET A 35 -15.16 17.72 -2.14
CA MET A 35 -14.04 18.51 -2.65
C MET A 35 -14.24 20.02 -2.48
N THR A 36 -15.48 20.52 -2.59
CA THR A 36 -15.77 21.95 -2.31
C THR A 36 -15.61 22.30 -0.83
N VAL A 37 -15.86 21.34 0.05
CA VAL A 37 -15.68 21.47 1.50
C VAL A 37 -14.18 21.47 1.84
N ASP A 38 -13.37 20.62 1.19
CA ASP A 38 -11.91 20.58 1.38
C ASP A 38 -11.16 21.80 0.82
N SER A 39 -11.66 22.42 -0.27
CA SER A 39 -11.01 23.55 -0.95
C SER A 39 -11.36 24.94 -0.39
N SER A 40 -12.45 25.06 0.36
CA SER A 40 -12.90 26.32 0.95
C SER A 40 -12.21 26.60 2.29
N SER A 41 -10.95 27.06 2.23
CA SER A 41 -10.21 27.70 3.33
C SER A 41 -10.63 27.29 4.76
N GLY A 42 -10.36 26.02 5.11
CA GLY A 42 -10.18 25.54 6.49
C GLY A 42 -11.36 25.53 7.47
N ASN A 43 -12.56 26.00 7.09
CA ASN A 43 -13.67 26.17 8.05
C ASN A 43 -15.04 25.63 7.59
N ALA A 44 -15.19 25.17 6.35
CA ALA A 44 -16.39 24.44 5.97
C ALA A 44 -16.28 23.02 6.54
N VAL A 45 -16.90 22.77 7.67
CA VAL A 45 -17.15 21.41 8.17
C VAL A 45 -18.56 21.06 7.75
N LEU A 46 -18.77 19.84 7.27
CA LEU A 46 -20.12 19.36 6.99
C LEU A 46 -21.00 19.55 8.23
N PRO A 47 -22.29 19.91 8.06
CA PRO A 47 -23.20 19.90 9.19
C PRO A 47 -23.27 18.49 9.81
N PRO A 48 -23.64 18.35 11.09
CA PRO A 48 -23.72 17.05 11.77
C PRO A 48 -24.55 16.01 11.02
N GLU A 49 -25.62 16.45 10.35
CA GLU A 49 -26.47 15.63 9.50
C GLU A 49 -25.71 15.09 8.28
N GLY A 50 -24.82 15.90 7.69
CA GLY A 50 -23.96 15.52 6.58
C GLY A 50 -22.88 14.50 6.99
N ILE A 51 -22.25 14.71 8.16
CA ILE A 51 -21.30 13.75 8.75
C ILE A 51 -22.00 12.41 9.02
N ASN A 52 -23.18 12.44 9.63
CA ASN A 52 -23.97 11.24 9.91
C ASN A 52 -24.38 10.52 8.61
N ALA A 53 -24.83 11.26 7.60
CA ALA A 53 -25.16 10.72 6.29
C ALA A 53 -23.95 10.05 5.62
N ALA A 54 -22.78 10.69 5.66
CA ALA A 54 -21.54 10.13 5.13
C ALA A 54 -21.12 8.84 5.87
N GLY A 55 -21.20 8.82 7.21
CA GLY A 55 -20.91 7.64 8.02
C GLY A 55 -21.84 6.46 7.70
N ASN A 56 -23.15 6.69 7.63
CA ASN A 56 -24.13 5.64 7.29
C ASN A 56 -23.95 5.12 5.87
N LEU A 57 -23.70 6.03 4.93
CA LEU A 57 -23.45 5.68 3.54
C LEU A 57 -22.18 4.84 3.40
N PHE A 58 -21.08 5.25 4.03
CA PHE A 58 -19.83 4.49 4.00
C PHE A 58 -19.99 3.11 4.63
N ALA A 59 -20.72 3.00 5.74
CA ALA A 59 -20.99 1.71 6.36
C ALA A 59 -21.71 0.75 5.40
N LEU A 60 -22.70 1.26 4.69
CA LEU A 60 -23.44 0.50 3.69
C LEU A 60 -22.57 0.12 2.48
N ILE A 61 -21.72 1.04 2.00
CA ILE A 61 -20.75 0.78 0.92
C ILE A 61 -19.80 -0.35 1.34
N ALA A 62 -19.17 -0.23 2.51
CA ALA A 62 -18.22 -1.22 3.01
C ALA A 62 -18.87 -2.60 3.15
N GLU A 63 -20.09 -2.68 3.68
CA GLU A 63 -20.81 -3.94 3.78
C GLU A 63 -21.20 -4.51 2.41
N SER A 64 -21.59 -3.66 1.47
CA SER A 64 -21.90 -4.06 0.10
C SER A 64 -20.67 -4.65 -0.60
N GLU A 65 -19.53 -3.95 -0.58
CA GLU A 65 -18.29 -4.42 -1.22
C GLU A 65 -17.81 -5.74 -0.58
N LEU A 66 -17.95 -5.90 0.73
CA LEU A 66 -17.63 -7.16 1.41
C LEU A 66 -18.54 -8.32 1.00
N ARG A 67 -19.85 -8.09 0.89
CA ARG A 67 -20.80 -9.12 0.43
C ARG A 67 -20.53 -9.50 -1.02
N VAL A 68 -20.23 -8.51 -1.86
CA VAL A 68 -19.89 -8.71 -3.27
C VAL A 68 -18.61 -9.55 -3.39
N ALA A 69 -17.55 -9.22 -2.63
CA ALA A 69 -16.31 -10.00 -2.59
C ALA A 69 -16.52 -11.45 -2.07
N SER A 70 -17.35 -11.62 -1.04
CA SER A 70 -17.69 -12.95 -0.53
C SER A 70 -18.52 -13.77 -1.52
N ALA A 71 -19.40 -13.13 -2.30
CA ALA A 71 -20.23 -13.82 -3.28
C ALA A 71 -19.42 -14.26 -4.50
N SER A 72 -18.50 -13.42 -4.98
CA SER A 72 -17.61 -13.79 -6.10
C SER A 72 -16.69 -14.95 -5.76
N ALA A 73 -16.24 -15.05 -4.51
CA ALA A 73 -15.45 -16.19 -4.06
C ALA A 73 -16.17 -17.54 -4.23
N MET A 74 -17.51 -17.53 -4.24
CA MET A 74 -18.35 -18.74 -4.23
C MET A 74 -18.96 -19.06 -5.60
N ASN A 75 -18.86 -18.15 -6.58
CA ASN A 75 -19.43 -18.32 -7.91
C ASN A 75 -18.34 -18.80 -8.88
N ASP A 76 -18.51 -20.00 -9.44
CA ASP A 76 -17.58 -20.65 -10.39
C ASP A 76 -17.90 -20.32 -11.87
N ASP A 77 -18.92 -19.50 -12.13
CA ASP A 77 -19.22 -19.04 -13.50
C ASP A 77 -18.15 -18.03 -13.93
N GLY A 78 -17.33 -18.44 -14.91
CA GLY A 78 -16.17 -17.73 -15.45
C GLY A 78 -16.45 -16.39 -16.14
N ASP A 79 -17.62 -15.79 -15.95
CA ASP A 79 -18.01 -14.45 -16.46
C ASP A 79 -17.75 -13.32 -15.44
N SER A 80 -16.95 -13.59 -14.40
CA SER A 80 -16.67 -12.65 -13.31
C SER A 80 -15.58 -11.60 -13.66
N ASP A 81 -15.54 -11.07 -14.89
CA ASP A 81 -14.58 -10.03 -15.32
C ASP A 81 -14.59 -8.79 -14.41
N TYR A 82 -15.71 -8.52 -13.72
CA TYR A 82 -15.83 -7.45 -12.74
C TYR A 82 -14.97 -7.65 -11.46
N PHE A 83 -14.65 -8.89 -11.10
CA PHE A 83 -13.98 -9.24 -9.85
C PHE A 83 -12.47 -9.44 -10.00
N GLN A 84 -11.98 -9.53 -11.25
CA GLN A 84 -10.56 -9.63 -11.56
C GLN A 84 -9.96 -8.29 -12.00
N ALA A 85 -10.69 -7.19 -11.79
CA ALA A 85 -10.19 -5.84 -12.02
C ALA A 85 -8.93 -5.60 -11.15
N SER A 86 -7.84 -5.14 -11.79
CA SER A 86 -6.62 -4.77 -11.08
C SER A 86 -6.90 -3.62 -10.09
N VAL A 87 -6.03 -3.46 -9.10
CA VAL A 87 -6.18 -2.37 -8.11
C VAL A 87 -6.34 -1.00 -8.81
N SER A 88 -5.61 -0.77 -9.90
CA SER A 88 -5.70 0.45 -10.71
C SER A 88 -7.08 0.66 -11.36
N ALA A 89 -7.78 -0.41 -11.74
CA ALA A 89 -9.12 -0.32 -12.33
C ALA A 89 -10.21 0.03 -11.31
N MET A 90 -9.93 -0.13 -10.01
CA MET A 90 -10.85 0.24 -8.92
C MET A 90 -10.51 1.58 -8.25
N ASP A 91 -9.37 2.20 -8.58
CA ASP A 91 -8.81 3.34 -7.83
C ASP A 91 -9.76 4.56 -7.79
N GLU A 92 -10.35 4.96 -8.91
CA GLU A 92 -11.29 6.11 -8.96
C GLU A 92 -12.49 5.94 -8.02
N ARG A 93 -13.08 4.75 -8.03
CA ARG A 93 -14.23 4.41 -7.19
C ARG A 93 -13.84 4.37 -5.71
N LEU A 94 -12.70 3.73 -5.39
CA LEU A 94 -12.21 3.63 -4.03
C LEU A 94 -11.77 5.00 -3.47
N SER A 95 -11.24 5.87 -4.31
CA SER A 95 -10.94 7.26 -4.00
C SER A 95 -12.21 8.04 -3.62
N SER A 96 -13.32 7.84 -4.35
CA SER A 96 -14.62 8.42 -3.99
C SER A 96 -15.14 7.87 -2.65
N TYR A 97 -14.99 6.57 -2.39
CA TYR A 97 -15.35 5.97 -1.09
C TYR A 97 -14.51 6.55 0.05
N ALA A 98 -13.23 6.81 -0.18
CA ALA A 98 -12.35 7.39 0.81
C ALA A 98 -12.74 8.81 1.20
N LEU A 99 -13.17 9.65 0.25
CA LEU A 99 -13.69 10.98 0.55
C LEU A 99 -14.90 10.91 1.49
N ILE A 100 -15.87 10.04 1.16
CA ILE A 100 -17.07 9.82 1.99
C ILE A 100 -16.66 9.30 3.38
N ALA A 101 -15.71 8.37 3.45
CA ALA A 101 -15.25 7.83 4.73
C ALA A 101 -14.61 8.90 5.62
N ARG A 102 -13.74 9.73 5.02
CA ARG A 102 -12.98 10.79 5.70
C ARG A 102 -13.87 11.91 6.19
N ALA A 103 -15.02 12.14 5.55
CA ALA A 103 -16.05 13.06 6.02
C ALA A 103 -16.66 12.66 7.38
N ALA A 104 -16.54 11.39 7.78
CA ALA A 104 -17.04 10.84 9.05
C ALA A 104 -15.98 9.95 9.73
N VAL A 105 -14.73 10.41 9.73
CA VAL A 105 -13.55 9.61 10.11
C VAL A 105 -13.61 9.04 11.53
N ASP A 106 -14.31 9.72 12.44
CA ASP A 106 -14.53 9.33 13.83
C ASP A 106 -15.33 8.03 13.96
N VAL A 107 -16.26 7.76 13.03
CA VAL A 107 -17.05 6.52 13.02
C VAL A 107 -16.54 5.50 11.99
N THR A 108 -15.97 5.95 10.87
CA THR A 108 -15.57 5.06 9.78
C THR A 108 -14.25 4.32 10.05
N ILE A 109 -13.27 4.94 10.73
CA ILE A 109 -12.03 4.24 11.12
C ILE A 109 -12.29 3.13 12.16
N PRO A 110 -13.05 3.37 13.24
CA PRO A 110 -13.45 2.29 14.14
C PRO A 110 -14.25 1.18 13.44
N LEU A 111 -15.12 1.53 12.49
CA LEU A 111 -15.83 0.55 11.68
C LEU A 111 -14.88 -0.35 10.89
N LEU A 112 -13.92 0.22 10.16
CA LEU A 112 -12.91 -0.55 9.42
C LEU A 112 -12.08 -1.43 10.33
N THR A 113 -11.69 -0.91 11.50
CA THR A 113 -10.97 -1.67 12.53
C THR A 113 -11.76 -2.89 13.00
N ARG A 114 -13.06 -2.71 13.27
CA ARG A 114 -13.95 -3.81 13.67
C ARG A 114 -14.08 -4.84 12.54
N LEU A 115 -14.39 -4.39 11.31
CA LEU A 115 -14.56 -5.28 10.16
C LEU A 115 -13.31 -6.12 9.90
N PHE A 116 -12.13 -5.49 9.89
CA PHE A 116 -10.85 -6.17 9.71
C PHE A 116 -10.59 -7.20 10.82
N SER A 117 -10.82 -6.81 12.09
CA SER A 117 -10.65 -7.72 13.24
C SER A 117 -11.59 -8.93 13.18
N GLU A 118 -12.83 -8.74 12.75
CA GLU A 118 -13.79 -9.84 12.56
C GLU A 118 -13.35 -10.82 11.47
N ARG A 119 -12.85 -10.32 10.32
CA ARG A 119 -12.33 -11.18 9.25
C ARG A 119 -11.09 -11.95 9.70
N PHE A 120 -10.18 -11.26 10.37
CA PHE A 120 -8.97 -11.86 10.92
C PHE A 120 -9.31 -12.95 11.96
N ALA A 121 -10.28 -12.71 12.84
CA ALA A 121 -10.74 -13.71 13.81
C ALA A 121 -11.34 -14.95 13.12
N ARG A 122 -12.17 -14.76 12.08
CA ARG A 122 -12.72 -15.87 11.28
C ARG A 122 -11.65 -16.72 10.62
N LEU A 123 -10.62 -16.08 10.08
CA LEU A 123 -9.47 -16.77 9.49
C LEU A 123 -8.73 -17.65 10.50
N HIS A 124 -8.66 -17.23 11.77
CA HIS A 124 -8.01 -18.01 12.83
C HIS A 124 -8.89 -19.14 13.39
N GLN A 125 -10.21 -18.91 13.50
CA GLN A 125 -11.15 -19.89 14.04
C GLN A 125 -11.46 -21.04 13.06
N GLY A 126 -11.36 -20.80 11.74
CA GLY A 126 -11.68 -21.77 10.70
C GLY A 126 -10.52 -22.61 10.17
N ARG A 127 -9.31 -22.51 10.74
CA ARG A 127 -8.09 -23.14 10.19
C ARG A 127 -8.29 -24.64 9.94
N GLY A 128 -8.31 -25.02 8.66
CA GLY A 128 -8.41 -26.41 8.20
C GLY A 128 -9.81 -27.02 8.18
N ILE A 129 -10.86 -26.28 8.58
CA ILE A 129 -12.25 -26.78 8.67
C ILE A 129 -13.19 -26.00 7.74
N ILE A 130 -12.98 -24.69 7.62
CA ILE A 130 -13.81 -23.80 6.81
C ILE A 130 -12.95 -23.27 5.66
N ASP A 131 -13.50 -23.29 4.44
CA ASP A 131 -12.85 -22.69 3.28
C ASP A 131 -12.63 -21.18 3.53
N PRO A 132 -11.37 -20.70 3.57
CA PRO A 132 -11.08 -19.30 3.86
C PRO A 132 -11.36 -18.38 2.68
N THR A 133 -11.61 -18.90 1.47
CA THR A 133 -11.65 -18.12 0.21
C THR A 133 -12.53 -16.87 0.30
N ALA A 134 -13.78 -17.01 0.76
CA ALA A 134 -14.67 -15.85 0.95
C ALA A 134 -14.10 -14.80 1.93
N THR A 135 -13.49 -15.26 3.03
CA THR A 135 -12.90 -14.36 4.02
C THR A 135 -11.63 -13.67 3.48
N LEU A 136 -10.87 -14.34 2.60
CA LEU A 136 -9.70 -13.78 1.94
C LEU A 136 -10.09 -12.70 0.91
N GLU A 137 -11.15 -12.91 0.13
CA GLU A 137 -11.67 -11.87 -0.79
C GLU A 137 -12.24 -10.68 0.00
N GLU A 138 -12.92 -10.91 1.13
CA GLU A 138 -13.34 -9.83 2.03
C GLU A 138 -12.14 -9.03 2.57
N LEU A 139 -11.05 -9.70 2.96
CA LEU A 139 -9.82 -9.06 3.41
C LEU A 139 -9.14 -8.28 2.29
N TYR A 140 -9.11 -8.81 1.08
CA TYR A 140 -8.61 -8.12 -0.11
C TYR A 140 -9.33 -6.77 -0.29
N SER A 141 -10.67 -6.78 -0.36
CA SER A 141 -11.45 -5.55 -0.52
C SER A 141 -11.28 -4.59 0.65
N LEU A 142 -11.21 -5.09 1.89
CA LEU A 142 -10.96 -4.25 3.07
C LEU A 142 -9.60 -3.56 3.05
N LEU A 143 -8.55 -4.25 2.60
CA LEU A 143 -7.21 -3.66 2.47
C LEU A 143 -7.22 -2.52 1.46
N LEU A 144 -7.87 -2.70 0.32
CA LEU A 144 -7.98 -1.66 -0.71
C LEU A 144 -8.78 -0.44 -0.22
N ILE A 145 -9.96 -0.66 0.35
CA ILE A 145 -10.79 0.40 0.92
C ILE A 145 -10.01 1.15 2.01
N THR A 146 -9.41 0.41 2.95
CA THR A 146 -8.67 1.02 4.07
C THR A 146 -7.45 1.81 3.59
N GLY A 147 -6.71 1.32 2.61
CA GLY A 147 -5.56 2.03 2.05
C GLY A 147 -5.95 3.39 1.47
N HIS A 148 -7.06 3.46 0.70
CA HIS A 148 -7.57 4.73 0.18
C HIS A 148 -8.06 5.64 1.31
N VAL A 149 -8.76 5.11 2.30
CA VAL A 149 -9.24 5.93 3.43
C VAL A 149 -8.08 6.55 4.21
N LEU A 150 -7.02 5.78 4.46
CA LEU A 150 -5.89 6.21 5.29
C LEU A 150 -4.89 7.10 4.55
N ALA A 151 -4.69 6.95 3.25
CA ALA A 151 -3.62 7.64 2.54
C ALA A 151 -4.02 8.06 1.12
N ASP A 152 -3.58 9.24 0.72
CA ASP A 152 -3.74 9.76 -0.64
C ASP A 152 -2.76 9.12 -1.62
N GLU A 153 -3.08 9.26 -2.90
CA GLU A 153 -2.18 8.90 -3.98
C GLU A 153 -1.00 9.88 -3.99
N GLY A 154 0.21 9.38 -3.76
CA GLY A 154 1.40 10.23 -3.66
C GLY A 154 2.06 10.55 -5.00
N GLU A 155 1.41 10.45 -6.16
CA GLU A 155 2.12 10.69 -7.42
C GLU A 155 2.77 12.09 -7.48
N GLY A 156 4.06 12.14 -7.80
CA GLY A 156 4.83 13.38 -7.91
C GLY A 156 5.38 13.99 -6.61
N GLU A 157 4.66 13.91 -5.49
CA GLU A 157 5.02 14.58 -4.22
C GLU A 157 5.08 13.62 -3.00
N THR A 158 5.51 14.15 -1.85
CA THR A 158 5.43 13.40 -0.58
C THR A 158 4.01 13.54 -0.03
N PRO A 159 3.21 12.45 0.03
CA PRO A 159 1.83 12.55 0.51
C PRO A 159 1.81 12.92 1.99
N LEU A 160 0.82 13.74 2.36
CA LEU A 160 0.55 14.11 3.74
C LEU A 160 -0.56 13.24 4.30
N VAL A 161 -0.63 13.14 5.63
CA VAL A 161 -1.77 12.52 6.31
C VAL A 161 -3.05 13.28 5.90
N PRO A 162 -4.15 12.60 5.51
CA PRO A 162 -5.40 13.29 5.16
C PRO A 162 -5.86 14.26 6.27
N PHE A 163 -6.34 15.44 5.89
CA PHE A 163 -6.61 16.54 6.82
C PHE A 163 -7.61 16.17 7.94
N THR A 164 -8.66 15.42 7.62
CA THR A 164 -9.66 14.98 8.60
C THR A 164 -9.07 14.04 9.65
N ILE A 165 -8.13 13.17 9.25
CA ILE A 165 -7.39 12.30 10.19
C ILE A 165 -6.52 13.13 11.14
N GLN A 166 -5.86 14.18 10.62
CA GLN A 166 -5.04 15.08 11.44
C GLN A 166 -5.87 15.86 12.48
N THR A 167 -7.14 16.13 12.20
CA THR A 167 -7.97 17.05 12.99
C THR A 167 -8.96 16.36 13.93
N GLN A 168 -9.45 15.16 13.61
CA GLN A 168 -10.59 14.57 14.33
C GLN A 168 -10.21 13.82 15.62
N PHE A 169 -9.02 13.22 15.70
CA PHE A 169 -8.61 12.35 16.82
C PHE A 169 -7.81 13.08 17.90
N GLN A 170 -8.37 14.16 18.44
CA GLN A 170 -7.66 15.08 19.35
C GLN A 170 -7.40 14.48 20.73
N ASP A 171 -8.24 13.55 21.18
CA ASP A 171 -8.13 12.90 22.51
C ASP A 171 -7.11 11.75 22.56
N ALA A 172 -6.55 11.35 21.41
CA ALA A 172 -5.58 10.27 21.31
C ALA A 172 -4.16 10.77 21.70
N VAL A 173 -3.94 10.97 23.00
CA VAL A 173 -2.65 11.47 23.55
C VAL A 173 -1.53 10.45 23.36
N GLU A 174 -1.85 9.16 23.45
CA GLU A 174 -0.91 8.06 23.26
C GLU A 174 -1.00 7.50 21.84
N ALA A 175 0.16 7.34 21.20
CA ALA A 175 0.30 6.78 19.86
C ALA A 175 -0.42 5.43 19.69
N GLY A 176 -0.40 4.57 20.73
CA GLY A 176 -1.05 3.26 20.72
C GLY A 176 -2.57 3.28 20.80
N ASN A 177 -3.16 4.43 21.17
CA ASN A 177 -4.63 4.59 21.29
C ASN A 177 -5.22 5.35 20.10
N HIS A 178 -4.38 5.87 19.20
CA HIS A 178 -4.87 6.56 18.01
C HIS A 178 -5.53 5.55 17.05
N PRO A 179 -6.81 5.72 16.65
CA PRO A 179 -7.54 4.72 15.86
C PRO A 179 -6.84 4.30 14.56
N VAL A 180 -6.26 5.26 13.83
CA VAL A 180 -5.46 4.98 12.62
C VAL A 180 -4.19 4.18 12.94
N ALA A 181 -3.53 4.43 14.07
CA ALA A 181 -2.35 3.66 14.48
C ALA A 181 -2.75 2.22 14.84
N VAL A 182 -3.85 2.03 15.57
CA VAL A 182 -4.38 0.70 15.92
C VAL A 182 -4.74 -0.11 14.66
N LEU A 183 -5.46 0.51 13.72
CA LEU A 183 -5.81 -0.13 12.45
C LEU A 183 -4.55 -0.49 11.64
N SER A 184 -3.63 0.46 11.49
CA SER A 184 -2.37 0.24 10.77
C SER A 184 -1.54 -0.88 11.41
N ALA A 185 -1.41 -0.89 12.73
CA ALA A 185 -0.71 -1.94 13.47
C ALA A 185 -1.33 -3.32 13.23
N SER A 186 -2.66 -3.39 13.18
CA SER A 186 -3.39 -4.64 12.96
C SER A 186 -3.15 -5.17 11.54
N ILE A 187 -3.13 -4.30 10.53
CA ILE A 187 -2.84 -4.67 9.15
C ILE A 187 -1.37 -5.09 8.98
N ILE A 188 -0.43 -4.36 9.58
CA ILE A 188 1.01 -4.70 9.51
C ILE A 188 1.26 -6.05 10.17
N LYS A 189 0.67 -6.32 11.34
CA LYS A 189 0.76 -7.63 12.01
C LYS A 189 0.17 -8.75 11.17
N PHE A 190 -0.92 -8.50 10.46
CA PHE A 190 -1.47 -9.47 9.52
C PHE A 190 -0.51 -9.73 8.36
N ALA A 191 0.00 -8.65 7.73
CA ALA A 191 0.95 -8.74 6.63
C ALA A 191 2.26 -9.46 7.03
N GLU A 192 2.74 -9.25 8.26
CA GLU A 192 3.92 -9.92 8.81
C GLU A 192 3.76 -11.46 8.83
N GLN A 193 2.53 -11.99 8.95
CA GLN A 193 2.30 -13.44 8.91
C GLN A 193 2.65 -14.05 7.53
N SER A 194 2.74 -13.26 6.46
CA SER A 194 3.19 -13.75 5.15
C SER A 194 4.66 -14.19 5.12
N LEU A 195 5.44 -13.78 6.13
CA LEU A 195 6.84 -14.17 6.28
C LEU A 195 7.01 -15.57 6.85
N ASP A 196 5.97 -16.10 7.49
CA ASP A 196 5.94 -17.48 7.95
C ASP A 196 5.59 -18.42 6.76
N PRO A 197 6.43 -19.41 6.42
CA PRO A 197 6.21 -20.25 5.25
C PRO A 197 4.88 -21.03 5.27
N ASP A 198 4.43 -21.49 6.43
CA ASP A 198 3.21 -22.29 6.57
C ASP A 198 1.96 -21.41 6.41
N MET A 199 1.98 -20.24 7.04
CA MET A 199 0.95 -19.21 6.84
C MET A 199 0.90 -18.75 5.39
N ARG A 200 2.05 -18.54 4.76
CA ARG A 200 2.15 -18.10 3.37
C ARG A 200 1.47 -19.08 2.41
N MET A 201 1.72 -20.37 2.56
CA MET A 201 1.11 -21.39 1.70
C MET A 201 -0.41 -21.56 1.92
N SER A 202 -0.92 -21.21 3.10
CA SER A 202 -2.32 -21.45 3.47
C SER A 202 -3.24 -20.23 3.33
N VAL A 203 -2.69 -19.02 3.44
CA VAL A 203 -3.48 -17.77 3.54
C VAL A 203 -3.08 -16.76 2.46
N PHE A 204 -1.79 -16.63 2.17
CA PHE A 204 -1.27 -15.51 1.37
C PHE A 204 -1.13 -15.89 -0.11
N SER A 205 -2.28 -15.94 -0.80
CA SER A 205 -2.32 -16.07 -2.26
C SER A 205 -1.64 -14.87 -2.95
N PRO A 206 -1.20 -15.00 -4.23
CA PRO A 206 -0.65 -13.87 -4.99
C PRO A 206 -1.54 -12.63 -4.95
N ARG A 207 -2.85 -12.81 -5.17
CA ARG A 207 -3.87 -11.76 -5.14
C ARG A 207 -3.94 -11.04 -3.79
N LEU A 208 -3.91 -11.78 -2.68
CA LEU A 208 -3.89 -11.15 -1.36
C LEU A 208 -2.57 -10.41 -1.10
N MET A 209 -1.45 -10.96 -1.57
CA MET A 209 -0.15 -10.30 -1.51
C MET A 209 -0.10 -9.02 -2.34
N GLU A 210 -0.85 -8.93 -3.45
CA GLU A 210 -1.00 -7.68 -4.21
C GLU A 210 -1.66 -6.60 -3.36
N ALA A 211 -2.81 -6.90 -2.73
CA ALA A 211 -3.48 -5.93 -1.86
C ALA A 211 -2.60 -5.51 -0.66
N ILE A 212 -1.85 -6.44 -0.06
CA ILE A 212 -0.91 -6.13 1.03
C ILE A 212 0.22 -5.24 0.52
N THR A 213 0.87 -5.61 -0.58
CA THR A 213 2.00 -4.87 -1.16
C THR A 213 1.56 -3.47 -1.57
N TRP A 214 0.38 -3.35 -2.19
CA TRP A 214 -0.23 -2.08 -2.56
C TRP A 214 -0.55 -1.22 -1.35
N PHE A 215 -1.18 -1.81 -0.32
CA PHE A 215 -1.50 -1.11 0.93
C PHE A 215 -0.23 -0.56 1.57
N LEU A 216 0.81 -1.40 1.74
CA LEU A 216 2.09 -1.00 2.33
C LEU A 216 2.78 0.07 1.50
N ALA A 217 2.68 0.02 0.17
CA ALA A 217 3.28 1.01 -0.72
C ALA A 217 2.61 2.37 -0.53
N ARG A 218 1.27 2.42 -0.51
CA ARG A 218 0.51 3.65 -0.30
C ARG A 218 0.69 4.20 1.11
N TRP A 219 0.60 3.32 2.10
CA TRP A 219 0.65 3.66 3.52
C TRP A 219 2.03 4.14 3.98
N SER A 220 3.10 3.45 3.58
CA SER A 220 4.47 3.79 4.02
C SER A 220 4.85 5.21 3.62
N ARG A 221 4.38 5.67 2.46
CA ARG A 221 4.65 7.02 1.97
C ARG A 221 4.10 8.12 2.87
N THR A 222 3.05 7.82 3.64
CA THR A 222 2.36 8.80 4.48
C THR A 222 2.76 8.66 5.94
N TYR A 223 2.95 7.42 6.42
CA TYR A 223 3.03 7.12 7.86
C TYR A 223 4.37 6.55 8.32
N LEU A 224 5.26 6.10 7.42
CA LEU A 224 6.53 5.51 7.82
C LEU A 224 7.59 6.60 8.01
N MET A 225 8.08 6.77 9.24
CA MET A 225 9.11 7.75 9.59
C MET A 225 8.84 9.15 8.99
N PRO A 226 7.65 9.73 9.21
CA PRO A 226 7.29 11.02 8.63
C PRO A 226 8.27 12.10 9.09
N GLU A 227 8.61 13.03 8.20
CA GLU A 227 9.51 14.13 8.54
C GLU A 227 8.90 14.96 9.68
N GLU A 228 9.68 15.12 10.77
CA GLU A 228 9.30 16.00 11.86
C GLU A 228 9.31 17.43 11.31
N ILE A 229 8.14 18.05 11.21
CA ILE A 229 8.07 19.49 10.97
C ILE A 229 8.73 20.14 12.19
N GLY A 230 9.92 20.67 12.00
CA GLY A 230 10.63 21.48 13.00
C GLY A 230 9.66 22.54 13.54
N ASP A 231 9.63 22.67 14.87
CA ASP A 231 8.70 23.52 15.60
C ASP A 231 8.43 24.83 14.84
N ILE A 232 7.25 24.92 14.22
CA ILE A 232 6.83 26.13 13.54
C ILE A 232 6.81 27.21 14.63
N ASN A 233 7.74 28.15 14.53
CA ASN A 233 7.89 29.28 15.43
C ASN A 233 6.52 29.86 15.79
N SER A 234 6.19 29.74 17.08
CA SER A 234 4.89 30.03 17.70
C SER A 234 4.56 31.53 17.81
N ASN A 235 4.86 32.33 16.78
CA ASN A 235 4.73 33.80 16.84
C ASN A 235 3.54 34.38 16.05
N SER A 236 2.55 33.56 15.69
CA SER A 236 1.29 34.03 15.07
C SER A 236 0.16 33.93 16.09
N ILE A 237 -0.14 35.05 16.74
CA ILE A 237 -0.98 35.19 17.95
C ILE A 237 -2.49 34.96 17.75
N HIS A 238 -2.97 34.65 16.53
CA HIS A 238 -4.41 34.69 16.24
C HIS A 238 -5.13 33.36 16.00
N ASP A 239 -4.49 32.19 16.17
CA ASP A 239 -5.19 30.91 16.03
C ASP A 239 -4.51 29.77 16.82
N HIS A 240 -4.36 29.97 18.13
CA HIS A 240 -3.57 29.07 18.98
C HIS A 240 -4.26 27.72 19.22
N ASP A 241 -5.58 27.66 19.29
CA ASP A 241 -6.27 26.48 19.82
C ASP A 241 -6.50 25.41 18.74
N SER A 242 -6.80 25.79 17.50
CA SER A 242 -6.97 24.86 16.35
C SER A 242 -5.62 24.27 15.90
N LYS A 243 -4.58 25.10 15.81
CA LYS A 243 -3.23 24.70 15.39
C LYS A 243 -2.56 23.80 16.43
N PHE A 244 -2.66 24.12 17.71
CA PHE A 244 -2.10 23.29 18.78
C PHE A 244 -2.78 21.91 18.82
N ARG A 245 -4.09 21.85 18.55
CA ARG A 245 -4.85 20.59 18.42
C ARG A 245 -4.43 19.73 17.23
N GLN A 246 -4.24 20.31 16.05
CA GLN A 246 -3.70 19.61 14.86
C GLN A 246 -2.30 19.04 15.11
N LEU A 247 -1.46 19.80 15.81
CA LEU A 247 -0.11 19.37 16.20
C LEU A 247 -0.13 18.13 17.12
N HIS A 248 -1.13 17.94 17.98
CA HIS A 248 -1.17 16.82 18.91
C HIS A 248 -1.48 15.47 18.25
N SER A 249 -2.57 15.36 17.47
CA SER A 249 -2.91 14.13 16.74
C SER A 249 -1.79 13.74 15.77
N ARG A 250 -1.25 14.72 15.03
CA ARG A 250 -0.12 14.51 14.12
C ARG A 250 1.14 14.03 14.84
N ARG A 251 1.45 14.57 16.03
CA ARG A 251 2.58 14.11 16.86
C ARG A 251 2.34 12.70 17.41
N ALA A 252 1.13 12.35 17.81
CA ALA A 252 0.80 10.99 18.27
C ALA A 252 1.00 9.95 17.15
N LEU A 253 0.50 10.26 15.94
CA LEU A 253 0.72 9.47 14.72
C LEU A 253 2.19 9.38 14.33
N GLY A 254 2.90 10.51 14.31
CA GLY A 254 4.33 10.56 13.98
C GLY A 254 5.20 9.78 14.97
N ARG A 255 4.83 9.75 16.26
CA ARG A 255 5.54 8.95 17.29
C ARG A 255 5.29 7.46 17.17
N PHE A 256 4.13 7.03 16.65
CA PHE A 256 3.81 5.61 16.48
C PHE A 256 4.86 4.90 15.61
N LEU A 257 5.26 5.53 14.49
CA LEU A 257 6.16 4.96 13.49
C LEU A 257 7.39 5.83 13.19
N GLY A 258 7.71 6.72 14.12
CA GLY A 258 8.88 7.57 14.04
C GLY A 258 10.18 6.77 14.14
N GLU A 259 11.26 7.42 13.72
CA GLU A 259 12.63 6.87 13.71
C GLU A 259 13.05 6.25 15.05
N HIS A 260 12.63 6.85 16.17
CA HIS A 260 13.01 6.41 17.52
C HIS A 260 12.07 5.37 18.16
N ASN A 261 11.02 4.92 17.47
CA ASN A 261 10.04 3.96 18.00
C ASN A 261 9.95 2.70 17.12
N GLN A 262 8.75 2.29 16.69
CA GLN A 262 8.56 1.08 15.89
C GLN A 262 8.89 1.26 14.41
N GLY A 263 9.22 2.47 13.95
CA GLY A 263 9.46 2.77 12.54
C GLY A 263 10.50 1.84 11.91
N LYS A 264 11.64 1.61 12.57
CA LYS A 264 12.70 0.73 12.05
C LYS A 264 12.26 -0.73 11.96
N VAL A 265 11.49 -1.20 12.94
CA VAL A 265 10.97 -2.59 12.96
C VAL A 265 9.96 -2.78 11.83
N VAL A 266 9.05 -1.83 11.65
CA VAL A 266 8.07 -1.88 10.56
C VAL A 266 8.74 -1.76 9.19
N LEU A 267 9.75 -0.91 9.06
CA LEU A 267 10.55 -0.83 7.84
C LEU A 267 11.19 -2.19 7.50
N ASP A 268 11.77 -2.87 8.49
CA ASP A 268 12.33 -4.21 8.31
C ASP A 268 11.28 -5.25 7.89
N ILE A 269 10.10 -5.23 8.51
CA ILE A 269 8.96 -6.08 8.10
C ILE A 269 8.60 -5.83 6.64
N ILE A 270 8.46 -4.57 6.22
CA ILE A 270 8.11 -4.21 4.84
C ILE A 270 9.18 -4.70 3.85
N VAL A 271 10.47 -4.55 4.19
CA VAL A 271 11.56 -5.05 3.34
C VAL A 271 11.50 -6.57 3.22
N ARG A 272 11.33 -7.29 4.34
CA ARG A 272 11.20 -8.76 4.33
C ARG A 272 9.99 -9.24 3.54
N ILE A 273 8.87 -8.52 3.61
CA ILE A 273 7.67 -8.82 2.79
C ILE A 273 8.01 -8.62 1.31
N SER A 274 8.69 -7.52 0.97
CA SER A 274 9.10 -7.25 -0.42
C SER A 274 10.02 -8.34 -0.98
N VAL A 275 11.02 -8.78 -0.21
CA VAL A 275 11.89 -9.90 -0.58
C VAL A 275 11.08 -11.18 -0.77
N THR A 276 10.18 -11.46 0.17
CA THR A 276 9.30 -12.63 0.10
C THR A 276 8.43 -12.60 -1.15
N THR A 277 7.85 -11.46 -1.50
CA THR A 277 7.06 -11.25 -2.70
C THR A 277 7.87 -11.56 -3.97
N LEU A 278 9.12 -11.09 -4.06
CA LEU A 278 9.96 -11.30 -5.24
C LEU A 278 10.44 -12.76 -5.39
N VAL A 279 10.71 -13.45 -4.28
CA VAL A 279 11.32 -14.79 -4.30
C VAL A 279 10.29 -15.92 -4.27
N ALA A 280 9.21 -15.76 -3.50
CA ALA A 280 8.25 -16.84 -3.23
C ALA A 280 7.09 -16.93 -4.21
N TYR A 281 6.90 -15.90 -5.04
CA TYR A 281 5.83 -15.81 -6.04
C TYR A 281 6.41 -15.68 -7.44
N PRO A 282 7.18 -16.67 -7.93
CA PRO A 282 7.79 -16.61 -9.25
C PRO A 282 6.71 -16.65 -10.34
N GLY A 283 6.77 -15.72 -11.29
CA GLY A 283 5.84 -15.65 -12.43
C GLY A 283 4.65 -14.73 -12.22
N GLU A 284 4.39 -14.28 -10.99
CA GLU A 284 3.34 -13.31 -10.67
C GLU A 284 3.81 -11.89 -11.05
N LYS A 285 3.69 -11.56 -12.34
CA LYS A 285 4.28 -10.34 -12.94
C LYS A 285 3.76 -9.05 -12.30
N ASP A 286 2.45 -8.96 -12.09
CA ASP A 286 1.79 -7.75 -11.57
C ASP A 286 2.19 -7.51 -10.10
N LEU A 287 2.17 -8.56 -9.30
CA LEU A 287 2.66 -8.55 -7.92
C LEU A 287 4.14 -8.15 -7.83
N GLN A 288 5.00 -8.72 -8.67
CA GLN A 288 6.43 -8.39 -8.70
C GLN A 288 6.68 -6.96 -9.19
N GLU A 289 5.90 -6.48 -10.16
CA GLU A 289 5.95 -5.10 -10.64
C GLU A 289 5.55 -4.12 -9.53
N LEU A 290 4.46 -4.40 -8.82
CA LEU A 290 4.00 -3.61 -7.68
C LEU A 290 5.07 -3.51 -6.57
N ALA A 291 5.74 -4.62 -6.24
CA ALA A 291 6.81 -4.64 -5.26
C ALA A 291 8.02 -3.79 -5.69
N CYS A 292 8.45 -3.91 -6.94
CA CYS A 292 9.62 -3.18 -7.47
C CYS A 292 9.33 -1.69 -7.69
N THR A 293 8.23 -1.37 -8.36
CA THR A 293 7.96 -0.02 -8.89
C THR A 293 7.24 0.89 -7.90
N GLN A 294 6.45 0.32 -6.98
CA GLN A 294 5.69 1.10 -6.01
C GLN A 294 6.27 0.94 -4.60
N LEU A 295 6.31 -0.28 -4.05
CA LEU A 295 6.66 -0.48 -2.64
C LEU A 295 8.13 -0.14 -2.36
N LEU A 296 9.07 -0.86 -2.97
CA LEU A 296 10.50 -0.67 -2.73
C LEU A 296 10.95 0.73 -3.16
N HIS A 297 10.42 1.21 -4.29
CA HIS A 297 10.72 2.55 -4.80
C HIS A 297 10.21 3.66 -3.86
N ALA A 298 9.05 3.48 -3.22
CA ALA A 298 8.53 4.43 -2.24
C ALA A 298 9.47 4.61 -1.03
N LEU A 299 10.07 3.50 -0.55
CA LEU A 299 10.97 3.52 0.61
C LEU A 299 12.25 4.34 0.36
N VAL A 300 12.78 4.30 -0.87
CA VAL A 300 14.03 5.00 -1.22
C VAL A 300 13.85 6.45 -1.63
N ARG A 301 12.60 6.92 -1.79
CA ARG A 301 12.30 8.33 -2.09
C ARG A 301 12.32 9.22 -0.86
N GLN A 302 12.18 8.65 0.34
CA GLN A 302 12.10 9.40 1.58
C GLN A 302 13.45 9.42 2.30
N LYS A 303 13.99 10.63 2.52
CA LYS A 303 15.30 10.82 3.17
C LYS A 303 15.41 10.16 4.53
N ASN A 304 14.36 10.27 5.34
CA ASN A 304 14.36 9.71 6.68
C ASN A 304 14.32 8.18 6.64
N VAL A 305 13.72 7.58 5.61
CA VAL A 305 13.60 6.12 5.49
C VAL A 305 14.88 5.49 4.95
N TYR A 306 15.44 6.02 3.86
CA TYR A 306 16.57 5.35 3.19
C TYR A 306 17.86 5.32 4.04
N VAL A 307 18.02 6.24 4.99
CA VAL A 307 19.15 6.25 5.95
C VAL A 307 19.10 5.04 6.88
N HIS A 308 17.90 4.63 7.30
CA HIS A 308 17.74 3.41 8.09
C HIS A 308 17.73 2.16 7.22
N LEU A 309 17.21 2.25 6.01
CA LEU A 309 17.09 1.14 5.06
C LEU A 309 18.44 0.45 4.83
N VAL A 310 19.49 1.22 4.51
CA VAL A 310 20.84 0.67 4.26
C VAL A 310 21.48 0.03 5.50
N SER A 311 20.95 0.31 6.70
CA SER A 311 21.44 -0.29 7.94
C SER A 311 20.85 -1.67 8.24
N LEU A 312 19.74 -2.04 7.57
CA LEU A 312 19.01 -3.28 7.79
C LEU A 312 19.73 -4.48 7.16
N ASP A 313 19.72 -5.61 7.87
CA ASP A 313 20.23 -6.88 7.34
C ASP A 313 19.36 -7.37 6.19
N SER A 314 18.04 -7.26 6.31
CA SER A 314 17.08 -7.62 5.25
C SER A 314 17.31 -6.85 3.94
N TRP A 315 17.73 -5.58 4.01
CA TRP A 315 18.09 -4.81 2.82
C TRP A 315 19.41 -5.27 2.20
N ARG A 316 20.41 -5.56 3.04
CA ARG A 316 21.68 -6.14 2.58
C ARG A 316 21.48 -7.50 1.92
N GLU A 317 20.59 -8.33 2.47
CA GLU A 317 20.20 -9.62 1.88
C GLU A 317 19.55 -9.43 0.51
N LEU A 318 18.62 -8.47 0.35
CA LEU A 318 18.05 -8.15 -0.95
C LEU A 318 19.10 -7.69 -1.97
N ALA A 319 20.02 -6.81 -1.56
CA ALA A 319 21.11 -6.33 -2.42
C ALA A 319 22.04 -7.49 -2.84
N ASN A 320 22.38 -8.37 -1.90
CA ASN A 320 23.20 -9.55 -2.17
C ASN A 320 22.48 -10.55 -3.09
N ALA A 321 21.18 -10.77 -2.88
CA ALA A 321 20.37 -11.62 -3.73
C ALA A 321 20.30 -11.04 -5.14
N PHE A 322 20.11 -9.72 -5.29
CA PHE A 322 20.08 -9.07 -6.61
C PHE A 322 21.42 -9.23 -7.34
N ALA A 323 22.55 -9.12 -6.64
CA ALA A 323 23.86 -9.23 -7.24
C ALA A 323 24.26 -10.67 -7.61
N ASN A 324 23.78 -11.67 -6.85
CA ASN A 324 24.33 -13.04 -6.92
C ASN A 324 23.30 -14.15 -7.19
N GLU A 325 22.02 -13.95 -6.89
CA GLU A 325 21.01 -15.00 -7.02
C GLU A 325 20.32 -15.00 -8.38
N LYS A 326 20.17 -16.20 -8.95
CA LYS A 326 19.50 -16.39 -10.24
C LYS A 326 17.98 -16.19 -10.19
N SER A 327 17.38 -16.28 -9.00
CA SER A 327 15.94 -16.10 -8.77
C SER A 327 15.47 -14.72 -9.23
N LEU A 328 16.21 -13.67 -8.86
CA LEU A 328 15.89 -12.29 -9.24
C LEU A 328 16.24 -11.97 -10.71
N PHE A 329 17.06 -12.80 -11.38
CA PHE A 329 17.24 -12.71 -12.83
C PHE A 329 16.03 -13.20 -13.63
N LEU A 330 15.05 -13.86 -13.01
CA LEU A 330 13.79 -14.24 -13.66
C LEU A 330 12.77 -13.10 -13.72
N LEU A 331 13.02 -11.99 -13.01
CA LEU A 331 12.22 -10.78 -13.13
C LEU A 331 12.27 -10.25 -14.57
N ASN A 332 11.18 -9.64 -15.03
CA ASN A 332 11.16 -8.99 -16.34
C ASN A 332 12.15 -7.80 -16.39
N SER A 333 12.52 -7.34 -17.59
CA SER A 333 13.56 -6.31 -17.76
C SER A 333 13.18 -4.96 -17.12
N ALA A 334 11.89 -4.62 -17.07
CA ALA A 334 11.39 -3.41 -16.41
C ALA A 334 11.58 -3.48 -14.88
N ASN A 335 11.20 -4.59 -14.27
CA ASN A 335 11.30 -4.84 -12.83
C ASN A 335 12.76 -4.94 -12.38
N GLN A 336 13.62 -5.61 -13.15
CA GLN A 336 15.06 -5.62 -12.88
C GLN A 336 15.66 -4.22 -12.88
N ARG A 337 15.29 -3.39 -13.87
CA ARG A 337 15.75 -2.01 -13.98
C ARG A 337 15.25 -1.16 -12.82
N SER A 338 13.98 -1.29 -12.44
CA SER A 338 13.39 -0.58 -11.30
C SER A 338 14.04 -1.00 -9.98
N LEU A 339 14.28 -2.29 -9.76
CA LEU A 339 14.97 -2.81 -8.58
C LEU A 339 16.42 -2.32 -8.52
N ALA A 340 17.15 -2.36 -9.65
CA ALA A 340 18.50 -1.82 -9.74
C ALA A 340 18.56 -0.33 -9.40
N GLN A 341 17.65 0.47 -9.96
CA GLN A 341 17.53 1.90 -9.64
C GLN A 341 17.27 2.12 -8.15
N THR A 342 16.34 1.35 -7.58
CA THR A 342 15.97 1.43 -6.17
C THR A 342 17.17 1.11 -5.26
N LEU A 343 17.87 0.01 -5.54
CA LEU A 343 19.07 -0.38 -4.79
C LEU A 343 20.16 0.68 -4.89
N VAL A 344 20.43 1.24 -6.08
CA VAL A 344 21.41 2.31 -6.26
C VAL A 344 20.99 3.59 -5.53
N LEU A 345 19.72 3.99 -5.60
CA LEU A 345 19.20 5.18 -4.91
C LEU A 345 19.35 5.07 -3.39
N SER A 346 19.23 3.86 -2.82
CA SER A 346 19.45 3.64 -1.39
C SER A 346 20.87 4.00 -0.92
N ALA A 347 21.87 3.98 -1.81
CA ALA A 347 23.24 4.34 -1.47
C ALA A 347 23.39 5.79 -0.95
N ASN A 348 22.44 6.68 -1.30
CA ASN A 348 22.36 8.03 -0.74
C ASN A 348 22.14 8.06 0.79
N GLY A 349 21.67 6.96 1.38
CA GLY A 349 21.52 6.81 2.82
C GLY A 349 22.81 6.48 3.56
N MET A 350 23.90 6.21 2.86
CA MET A 350 25.16 5.82 3.48
C MET A 350 25.90 7.02 4.07
N LYS A 351 26.57 6.78 5.21
CA LYS A 351 27.24 7.85 5.98
C LYS A 351 28.44 8.47 5.28
N ASN A 352 29.10 7.75 4.38
CA ASN A 352 30.27 8.23 3.67
C ASN A 352 30.28 7.77 2.20
N LEU A 353 30.99 8.53 1.37
CA LEU A 353 31.10 8.31 -0.06
C LEU A 353 31.82 7.00 -0.39
N GLU A 354 32.76 6.57 0.45
CA GLU A 354 33.51 5.33 0.24
C GLU A 354 32.63 4.09 0.36
N ALA A 355 31.79 4.01 1.40
CA ALA A 355 30.83 2.92 1.60
C ALA A 355 29.77 2.94 0.49
N SER A 356 29.27 4.12 0.11
CA SER A 356 28.33 4.26 -1.02
C SER A 356 28.92 3.72 -2.31
N ASN A 357 30.17 4.10 -2.62
CA ASN A 357 30.86 3.63 -3.82
C ASN A 357 31.13 2.12 -3.77
N GLN A 358 31.49 1.59 -2.59
CA GLN A 358 31.72 0.16 -2.44
C GLN A 358 30.43 -0.64 -2.65
N TYR A 359 29.33 -0.20 -2.04
CA TYR A 359 28.03 -0.83 -2.20
C TYR A 359 27.55 -0.86 -3.66
N VAL A 360 27.68 0.25 -4.38
CA VAL A 360 27.33 0.29 -5.82
C VAL A 360 28.25 -0.61 -6.64
N ARG A 361 29.55 -0.69 -6.32
CA ARG A 361 30.47 -1.64 -6.97
C ARG A 361 30.06 -3.09 -6.73
N ASP A 362 29.66 -3.43 -5.51
CA ASP A 362 29.25 -4.79 -5.15
C ASP A 362 27.97 -5.20 -5.89
N LEU A 363 26.99 -4.29 -6.00
CA LEU A 363 25.77 -4.50 -6.81
C LEU A 363 26.08 -4.77 -8.28
N MET A 364 27.05 -4.04 -8.86
CA MET A 364 27.41 -4.14 -10.28
C MET A 364 28.49 -5.18 -10.56
N SER A 365 29.00 -5.87 -9.54
CA SER A 365 30.13 -6.80 -9.62
C SER A 365 29.90 -7.89 -10.67
N HIS A 366 28.74 -8.55 -10.62
CA HIS A 366 28.44 -9.65 -11.53
C HIS A 366 28.33 -9.18 -12.99
N ILE A 367 27.63 -8.07 -13.24
CA ILE A 367 27.50 -7.49 -14.58
C ILE A 367 28.87 -7.05 -15.11
N THR A 368 29.68 -6.43 -14.26
CA THR A 368 31.03 -5.96 -14.62
C THR A 368 31.92 -7.14 -15.00
N LYS A 369 31.92 -8.21 -14.18
CA LYS A 369 32.66 -9.44 -14.46
C LYS A 369 32.20 -10.08 -15.76
N TYR A 370 30.89 -10.18 -15.98
CA TYR A 370 30.32 -10.72 -17.21
C TYR A 370 30.71 -9.89 -18.44
N MET A 371 30.69 -8.56 -18.34
CA MET A 371 31.12 -7.68 -19.44
C MET A 371 32.62 -7.80 -19.74
N VAL A 372 33.46 -7.96 -18.72
CA VAL A 372 34.91 -8.21 -18.89
C VAL A 372 35.14 -9.57 -19.55
N GLU A 373 34.50 -10.62 -19.05
CA GLU A 373 34.56 -11.97 -19.64
C GLU A 373 34.07 -11.98 -21.10
N LEU A 374 33.04 -11.19 -21.42
CA LEU A 374 32.63 -10.95 -22.81
C LEU A 374 33.73 -10.24 -23.58
N ALA A 375 34.22 -9.09 -23.11
CA ALA A 375 35.24 -8.31 -23.81
C ALA A 375 36.52 -9.10 -24.11
N ASP A 376 36.90 -10.03 -23.23
CA ASP A 376 38.07 -10.89 -23.36
C ASP A 376 37.86 -12.08 -24.33
N LYS A 377 36.63 -12.34 -24.79
CA LYS A 377 36.34 -13.39 -25.79
C LYS A 377 36.81 -12.98 -27.17
N SER A 378 37.83 -13.68 -27.68
CA SER A 378 38.37 -13.50 -29.03
C SER A 378 37.36 -13.80 -30.16
N ASP A 379 36.27 -14.50 -29.85
CA ASP A 379 35.20 -14.94 -30.75
C ASP A 379 33.90 -14.14 -30.59
N LEU A 380 33.95 -12.95 -29.98
CA LEU A 380 32.78 -12.09 -29.73
C LEU A 380 31.87 -11.92 -30.97
N LYS A 381 32.48 -11.84 -32.16
CA LYS A 381 31.78 -11.67 -33.44
C LYS A 381 30.97 -12.92 -33.84
N ILE A 382 31.41 -14.11 -33.42
CA ILE A 382 30.72 -15.39 -33.63
C ILE A 382 29.63 -15.57 -32.56
N VAL A 383 29.93 -15.24 -31.31
CA VAL A 383 28.97 -15.31 -30.18
C VAL A 383 27.79 -14.33 -30.40
N ALA A 384 28.06 -13.10 -30.84
CA ALA A 384 27.02 -12.12 -31.14
C ALA A 384 26.12 -12.51 -32.34
N GLN A 385 26.57 -13.46 -33.17
CA GLN A 385 25.79 -14.01 -34.29
C GLN A 385 24.99 -15.26 -33.92
N GLN A 386 25.11 -15.75 -32.68
CA GLN A 386 24.32 -16.91 -32.26
C GLN A 386 22.83 -16.53 -32.17
N PRO A 387 21.92 -17.40 -32.65
CA PRO A 387 20.50 -17.08 -32.76
C PRO A 387 19.82 -16.77 -31.42
N ASP A 388 20.27 -17.40 -30.34
CA ASP A 388 19.86 -17.17 -28.95
C ASP A 388 20.28 -15.78 -28.44
N VAL A 389 21.50 -15.34 -28.74
CA VAL A 389 21.97 -13.98 -28.39
C VAL A 389 21.22 -12.92 -29.20
N ILE A 390 21.04 -13.12 -30.50
CA ILE A 390 20.26 -12.20 -31.36
C ILE A 390 18.80 -12.11 -30.92
N ALA A 391 18.19 -13.25 -30.54
CA ALA A 391 16.82 -13.28 -30.04
C ALA A 391 16.68 -12.52 -28.72
N SER A 392 17.62 -12.72 -27.77
CA SER A 392 17.60 -12.05 -26.47
C SER A 392 17.77 -10.53 -26.54
N VAL A 393 18.50 -10.01 -27.53
CA VAL A 393 18.69 -8.55 -27.75
C VAL A 393 17.48 -7.90 -28.43
N ARG A 394 16.68 -8.67 -29.20
CA ARG A 394 15.47 -8.16 -29.87
C ARG A 394 14.24 -8.08 -28.97
N THR A 395 14.23 -8.79 -27.85
CA THR A 395 13.08 -8.89 -26.94
C THR A 395 13.27 -8.17 -25.60
N GLY A 396 14.41 -7.50 -25.38
CA GLY A 396 14.80 -6.85 -24.12
C GLY A 396 14.35 -5.41 -23.96
#